data_AF-A0A0B2UQ92-F1
#
_entry.id   AF-A0A0B2UQ92-F1
#
_cell.length_a   1.000
_cell.length_b   1.000
_cell.length_c   1.000
_cell.angle_alpha   90.00
_cell.angle_beta   90.00
_cell.angle_gamma   90.00
#
_symmetry.space_group_name_H-M   'P 1'
#
loop_
_entity.id
_entity.type
_entity.pdbx_description
1 polymer ?
#
loop_
_entity_poly.entity_id
_entity_poly.type
_entity_poly.pdbx_seq_one_letter_code
_entity_poly.pdbx_strand_id
1 'polypeptide(L)'
;SKIQRVEMSGELGLSDHHENNLVQYLKFCRLQRQSRIATVQALFNDTIKKKLIDETYTKEEVIKVLSELREVTAGELESELINIAHMNLLLFRQLSAQAEKFNINLFINLSELEDRELLDAVQIFEKEHFEKRTAKTATILRKLVALEGTVEERAERRNSEEKTRMLEELNIREKEMADLRRKSEADRVREQQLLNELESVEHRLLQTKEQV
;
A
#
# COMPACT_ATOMS: atom_id res chain seq x y z
N SER A 1 -25.74 -1.52 2.75
CA SER A 1 -24.96 -2.07 3.87
C SER A 1 -24.13 -0.93 4.43
N LYS A 2 -24.39 -0.51 5.67
CA LYS A 2 -23.75 0.67 6.29
C LYS A 2 -22.28 0.35 6.53
N ILE A 3 -21.38 1.10 5.87
CA ILE A 3 -19.96 1.10 6.21
C ILE A 3 -19.86 1.64 7.63
N GLN A 4 -19.64 0.74 8.57
CA GLN A 4 -19.41 1.07 9.97
C GLN A 4 -18.07 1.81 10.02
N ARG A 5 -18.11 3.14 10.19
CA ARG A 5 -16.92 3.94 10.52
C ARG A 5 -16.33 3.31 11.78
N VAL A 6 -15.18 2.65 11.64
CA VAL A 6 -14.38 2.21 12.79
C VAL A 6 -13.95 3.49 13.50
N GLU A 7 -14.45 3.70 14.72
CA GLU A 7 -13.99 4.79 15.57
C GLU A 7 -12.49 4.57 15.84
N MET A 8 -11.65 5.45 15.26
CA MET A 8 -10.20 5.47 15.44
C MET A 8 -9.90 5.89 16.88
N SER A 9 -9.87 4.92 17.79
CA SER A 9 -9.92 5.13 19.24
C SER A 9 -8.53 5.14 19.92
N GLY A 10 -7.47 4.76 19.21
CA GLY A 10 -6.11 4.70 19.73
C GLY A 10 -5.43 6.07 19.89
N GLU A 11 -4.40 6.15 20.74
CA GLU A 11 -3.58 7.36 20.91
C GLU A 11 -2.99 7.83 19.57
N LEU A 12 -2.64 6.88 18.69
CA LEU A 12 -2.09 7.16 17.36
C LEU A 12 -3.16 7.35 16.27
N GLY A 13 -4.45 7.33 16.64
CA GLY A 13 -5.54 7.36 15.68
C GLY A 13 -5.61 6.09 14.84
N LEU A 14 -5.19 4.95 15.40
CA LEU A 14 -5.29 3.62 14.78
C LEU A 14 -6.18 2.72 15.65
N SER A 15 -6.46 1.50 15.18
CA SER A 15 -7.07 0.48 16.04
C SER A 15 -6.07 -0.01 17.09
N ASP A 16 -6.56 -0.42 18.26
CA ASP A 16 -5.73 -0.95 19.36
C ASP A 16 -4.81 -2.08 18.90
N HIS A 17 -5.28 -2.93 17.98
CA HIS A 17 -4.47 -4.01 17.42
C HIS A 17 -3.28 -3.46 16.62
N HIS A 18 -3.50 -2.48 15.74
CA HIS A 18 -2.44 -1.88 14.94
C HIS A 18 -1.51 -1.03 15.82
N GLU A 19 -2.04 -0.32 16.80
CA GLU A 19 -1.25 0.44 17.78
C GLU A 19 -0.32 -0.49 18.57
N ASN A 20 -0.82 -1.62 19.08
CA ASN A 20 0.02 -2.60 19.76
C ASN A 20 1.12 -3.14 18.84
N ASN A 21 0.82 -3.42 17.56
CA ASN A 21 1.86 -3.87 16.61
C ASN A 21 2.96 -2.80 16.42
N LEU A 22 2.59 -1.52 16.34
CA LEU A 22 3.56 -0.42 16.25
C LEU A 22 4.41 -0.30 17.54
N VAL A 23 3.79 -0.45 18.72
CA VAL A 23 4.52 -0.47 19.99
C VAL A 23 5.50 -1.63 20.06
N GLN A 24 5.12 -2.84 19.61
CA GLN A 24 6.05 -3.97 19.56
C GLN A 24 7.21 -3.72 18.59
N TYR A 25 6.95 -3.11 17.43
CA TYR A 25 7.99 -2.72 16.50
C TYR A 25 8.94 -1.66 17.11
N LEU A 26 8.40 -0.66 17.79
CA LEU A 26 9.19 0.37 18.47
C LEU A 26 10.07 -0.23 19.58
N LYS A 27 9.54 -1.20 20.34
CA LYS A 27 10.30 -1.98 21.32
C LYS A 27 11.44 -2.75 20.67
N PHE A 28 11.19 -3.40 19.53
CA PHE A 28 12.21 -4.10 18.75
C PHE A 28 13.34 -3.16 18.30
N CYS A 29 13.01 -2.00 17.73
CA CYS A 29 13.99 -0.97 17.34
C CYS A 29 14.83 -0.50 18.53
N ARG A 30 14.20 -0.28 19.69
CA ARG A 30 14.89 0.13 20.92
C ARG A 30 15.90 -0.91 21.40
N LEU A 31 15.52 -2.20 21.39
CA LEU A 31 16.42 -3.30 21.77
C LEU A 31 17.60 -3.43 20.80
N GLN A 32 17.36 -3.31 19.49
CA GLN A 32 18.45 -3.26 18.52
C GLN A 32 19.40 -2.12 18.81
N ARG A 33 18.90 -0.89 18.96
CA ARG A 33 19.73 0.28 19.24
C ARG A 33 20.64 0.08 20.47
N GLN A 34 20.10 -0.50 21.55
CA GLN A 34 20.88 -0.84 22.75
C GLN A 34 21.97 -1.88 22.45
N SER A 35 21.63 -2.94 21.72
CA SER A 35 22.60 -3.96 21.29
C SER A 35 23.72 -3.36 20.46
N ARG A 36 23.43 -2.42 19.55
CA ARG A 36 24.44 -1.80 18.69
C ARG A 36 25.37 -0.87 19.43
N ILE A 37 24.83 -0.09 20.36
CA ILE A 37 25.66 0.72 21.26
C ILE A 37 26.60 -0.19 22.07
N ALA A 38 26.10 -1.33 22.57
CA ALA A 38 26.93 -2.30 23.30
C ALA A 38 28.04 -2.91 22.41
N THR A 39 27.74 -3.24 21.15
CA THR A 39 28.75 -3.71 20.18
C THR A 39 29.85 -2.67 19.96
N VAL A 40 29.49 -1.41 19.72
CA VAL A 40 30.48 -0.33 19.53
C VAL A 40 31.32 -0.15 20.79
N GLN A 41 30.71 -0.15 21.98
CA GLN A 41 31.44 -0.08 23.25
C GLN A 41 32.41 -1.26 23.41
N ALA A 42 31.98 -2.48 23.04
CA ALA A 42 32.82 -3.66 23.07
C ALA A 42 34.01 -3.54 22.12
N LEU A 43 33.82 -3.01 20.89
CA LEU A 43 34.92 -2.77 19.94
C LEU A 43 35.97 -1.81 20.49
N PHE A 44 35.54 -0.73 21.15
CA PHE A 44 36.45 0.22 21.79
C PHE A 44 37.21 -0.44 22.95
N ASN A 45 36.49 -1.13 23.84
CA ASN A 45 37.09 -1.83 24.98
C ASN A 45 38.10 -2.89 24.54
N ASP A 46 37.77 -3.64 23.48
CA ASP A 46 38.65 -4.64 22.90
C ASP A 46 39.91 -4.00 22.31
N THR A 47 39.77 -2.87 21.63
CA THR A 47 40.90 -2.15 21.06
C THR A 47 41.83 -1.63 22.14
N ILE A 48 41.27 -1.06 23.21
CA ILE A 48 42.06 -0.61 24.38
C ILE A 48 42.81 -1.81 24.98
N LYS A 49 42.12 -2.92 25.26
CA LYS A 49 42.74 -4.10 25.88
C LYS A 49 43.79 -4.80 25.00
N LYS A 50 43.61 -4.79 23.67
CA LYS A 50 44.47 -5.53 22.73
C LYS A 50 45.64 -4.68 22.20
N LYS A 51 45.46 -3.37 22.07
CA LYS A 51 46.43 -2.48 21.41
C LYS A 51 47.04 -1.41 22.33
N LEU A 52 46.39 -1.09 23.45
CA LEU A 52 46.86 -0.12 24.45
C LEU A 52 47.29 -0.83 25.75
N ILE A 53 48.31 -1.68 25.66
CA ILE A 53 48.86 -2.50 26.76
C ILE A 53 50.07 -1.82 27.44
N ASP A 54 50.86 -1.05 26.69
CA ASP A 54 52.09 -0.42 27.15
C ASP A 54 51.83 0.94 27.81
N GLU A 55 52.76 1.41 28.65
CA GLU A 55 52.62 2.70 29.34
C GLU A 55 52.98 3.90 28.46
N THR A 56 53.73 3.68 27.38
CA THR A 56 54.22 4.75 26.49
C THR A 56 53.92 4.41 25.03
N TYR A 57 53.32 5.37 24.32
CA TYR A 57 53.04 5.27 22.90
C TYR A 57 53.61 6.46 22.13
N THR A 58 54.12 6.19 20.94
CA THR A 58 54.44 7.25 19.97
C THR A 58 53.15 7.81 19.36
N LYS A 59 53.24 9.04 18.84
CA LYS A 59 52.11 9.69 18.17
C LYS A 59 51.60 8.84 17.00
N GLU A 60 52.52 8.26 16.23
CA GLU A 60 52.24 7.45 15.04
C GLU A 60 51.46 6.18 15.39
N GLU A 61 51.83 5.51 16.49
CA GLU A 61 51.12 4.33 17.00
C GLU A 61 49.69 4.67 17.43
N VAL A 62 49.52 5.76 18.18
CA VAL A 62 48.17 6.21 18.59
C VAL A 62 47.31 6.55 17.38
N ILE A 63 47.86 7.26 16.38
CA ILE A 63 47.14 7.58 15.14
C ILE A 63 46.74 6.29 14.41
N LYS A 64 47.63 5.31 14.32
CA LYS A 64 47.34 4.02 13.68
C LYS A 64 46.21 3.28 14.40
N VAL A 65 46.27 3.17 15.74
CA VAL A 65 45.23 2.52 16.54
C VAL A 65 43.87 3.20 16.36
N LEU A 66 43.83 4.53 16.38
CA LEU A 66 42.59 5.29 16.18
C LEU A 66 42.04 5.15 14.75
N SER A 67 42.92 5.10 13.75
CA SER A 67 42.52 4.91 12.35
C SER A 67 41.90 3.54 12.13
N GLU A 68 42.53 2.49 12.64
CA GLU A 68 42.01 1.12 12.57
C GLU A 68 40.69 0.98 13.35
N LEU A 69 40.57 1.59 14.54
CA LEU A 69 39.31 1.58 15.30
C LEU A 69 38.19 2.30 14.54
N ARG A 70 38.50 3.43 13.89
CA ARG A 70 37.54 4.16 13.06
C ARG A 70 37.05 3.30 11.91
N GLU A 71 37.95 2.63 11.18
CA GLU A 71 37.59 1.77 10.04
C GLU A 71 36.69 0.61 10.47
N VAL A 72 37.06 -0.10 11.54
CA VAL A 72 36.24 -1.21 12.05
C VAL A 72 34.88 -0.74 12.55
N THR A 73 34.84 0.38 13.28
CA THR A 73 33.57 0.95 13.77
C THR A 73 32.70 1.41 12.61
N ALA A 74 33.28 2.03 11.58
CA ALA A 74 32.54 2.45 10.39
C ALA A 74 31.95 1.26 9.65
N GLY A 75 32.71 0.17 9.48
CA GLY A 75 32.22 -1.05 8.84
C GLY A 75 31.08 -1.72 9.61
N GLU A 76 31.16 -1.78 10.94
CA GLU A 76 30.08 -2.31 11.79
C GLU A 76 28.80 -1.45 11.67
N LEU A 77 28.95 -0.13 11.71
CA LEU A 77 27.82 0.79 11.58
C LEU A 77 27.19 0.73 10.18
N GLU A 78 28.00 0.68 9.12
CA GLU A 78 27.51 0.56 7.75
C GLU A 78 26.72 -0.73 7.55
N SER A 79 27.25 -1.86 8.01
CA SER A 79 26.56 -3.15 7.97
C SER A 79 25.20 -3.08 8.68
N GLU A 80 25.16 -2.43 9.84
CA GLU A 80 23.91 -2.29 10.58
C GLU A 80 22.90 -1.36 9.89
N LEU A 81 23.34 -0.23 9.35
CA LEU A 81 22.46 0.69 8.62
C LEU A 81 21.84 0.01 7.40
N ILE A 82 22.62 -0.82 6.69
CA ILE A 82 22.13 -1.66 5.59
C ILE A 82 21.10 -2.67 6.11
N ASN A 83 21.38 -3.35 7.23
CA ASN A 83 20.44 -4.30 7.81
C ASN A 83 19.12 -3.64 8.20
N ILE A 84 19.15 -2.44 8.78
CA ILE A 84 17.94 -1.66 9.12
C ILE A 84 17.11 -1.39 7.86
N ALA A 85 17.74 -0.95 6.77
CA ALA A 85 17.05 -0.73 5.51
C ALA A 85 16.40 -2.02 4.97
N HIS A 86 17.11 -3.15 5.03
CA HIS A 86 16.57 -4.46 4.62
C HIS A 86 15.39 -4.91 5.50
N MET A 87 15.49 -4.76 6.82
CA MET A 87 14.39 -5.10 7.74
C MET A 87 13.15 -4.24 7.49
N ASN A 88 13.33 -2.94 7.24
CA ASN A 88 12.23 -2.04 6.92
C ASN A 88 11.58 -2.40 5.59
N LEU A 89 12.37 -2.75 4.56
CA LEU A 89 11.84 -3.23 3.29
C LEU A 89 11.02 -4.52 3.46
N LEU A 90 11.49 -5.46 4.28
CA LEU A 90 10.75 -6.68 4.59
C LEU A 90 9.42 -6.38 5.30
N LEU A 91 9.43 -5.44 6.25
CA LEU A 91 8.21 -4.99 6.94
C LEU A 91 7.23 -4.36 5.95
N PHE A 92 7.68 -3.44 5.09
CA PHE A 92 6.83 -2.83 4.06
C PHE A 92 6.24 -3.88 3.12
N ARG A 93 7.05 -4.86 2.68
CA ARG A 93 6.54 -5.97 1.87
C ARG A 93 5.43 -6.73 2.59
N GLN A 94 5.57 -7.02 3.88
CA GLN A 94 4.55 -7.73 4.65
C GLN A 94 3.25 -6.91 4.79
N LEU A 95 3.36 -5.60 5.00
CA LEU A 95 2.20 -4.70 5.07
C LEU A 95 1.49 -4.60 3.71
N SER A 96 2.24 -4.41 2.62
CA SER A 96 1.69 -4.38 1.27
C SER A 96 1.02 -5.70 0.88
N ALA A 97 1.63 -6.84 1.20
CA ALA A 97 1.03 -8.14 0.92
C ALA A 97 -0.28 -8.38 1.71
N GLN A 98 -0.40 -7.82 2.92
CA GLN A 98 -1.66 -7.85 3.65
C GLN A 98 -2.70 -6.94 2.99
N ALA A 99 -2.33 -5.72 2.59
CA ALA A 99 -3.22 -4.78 1.92
C ALA A 99 -3.72 -5.32 0.57
N GLU A 100 -2.88 -6.00 -0.21
CA GLU A 100 -3.25 -6.64 -1.47
C GLU A 100 -4.36 -7.69 -1.28
N LYS A 101 -4.34 -8.48 -0.20
CA LYS A 101 -5.39 -9.46 0.10
C LYS A 101 -6.77 -8.81 0.31
N PHE A 102 -6.80 -7.53 0.66
CA PHE A 102 -8.01 -6.74 0.82
C PHE A 102 -8.24 -5.76 -0.33
N ASN A 103 -7.47 -5.87 -1.43
CA ASN A 103 -7.49 -4.96 -2.58
C ASN A 103 -7.30 -3.48 -2.20
N ILE A 104 -6.48 -3.23 -1.17
CA ILE A 104 -6.12 -1.89 -0.70
C ILE A 104 -4.77 -1.50 -1.29
N ASN A 105 -4.72 -0.34 -1.94
CA ASN A 105 -3.46 0.28 -2.36
C ASN A 105 -2.91 1.13 -1.22
N LEU A 106 -1.73 0.79 -0.72
CA LEU A 106 -1.00 1.61 0.25
C LEU A 106 -0.21 2.71 -0.48
N PHE A 107 -0.21 3.90 0.10
CA PHE A 107 0.57 5.04 -0.38
C PHE A 107 1.55 5.46 0.70
N ILE A 108 2.81 5.66 0.33
CA ILE A 108 3.87 6.07 1.24
C ILE A 108 4.28 7.48 0.86
N ASN A 109 4.16 8.42 1.79
CA ASN A 109 4.70 9.77 1.63
C ASN A 109 6.10 9.81 2.25
N LEU A 110 7.14 9.78 1.41
CA LEU A 110 8.53 9.81 1.88
C LEU A 110 8.92 11.17 2.47
N SER A 111 8.26 12.26 2.05
CA SER A 111 8.57 13.61 2.53
C SER A 111 8.27 13.81 4.02
N GLU A 112 7.31 13.06 4.58
CA GLU A 112 6.97 13.09 6.00
C GLU A 112 7.96 12.31 6.87
N LEU A 113 8.75 11.40 6.30
CA LEU A 113 9.70 10.57 7.06
C LEU A 113 10.92 11.37 7.56
N GLU A 114 11.21 12.51 6.92
CA GLU A 114 12.30 13.41 7.30
C GLU A 114 11.81 14.63 8.10
N ASP A 115 10.49 14.72 8.36
CA ASP A 115 9.91 15.80 9.12
C ASP A 115 10.35 15.72 10.59
N ARG A 116 11.10 16.73 11.03
CA ARG A 116 11.63 16.80 12.39
C ARG A 116 10.53 16.86 13.44
N GLU A 117 9.40 17.52 13.16
CA GLU A 117 8.30 17.59 14.12
C GLU A 117 7.67 16.20 14.33
N LEU A 118 7.55 15.42 13.26
CA LEU A 118 7.03 14.04 13.34
C LEU A 118 8.02 13.11 14.04
N LEU A 119 9.33 13.24 13.74
CA LEU A 119 10.37 12.48 14.42
C LEU A 119 10.45 12.80 15.91
N ASP A 120 10.32 14.07 16.29
CA ASP A 120 10.28 14.51 17.68
C ASP A 120 9.03 13.97 18.39
N ALA A 121 7.87 13.95 17.73
CA ALA A 121 6.65 13.36 18.27
C ALA A 121 6.81 11.86 18.52
N VAL A 122 7.43 11.10 17.59
CA VAL A 122 7.75 9.69 17.81
C VAL A 122 8.72 9.51 18.98
N GLN A 123 9.73 10.37 19.10
CA GLN A 123 10.69 10.32 20.20
C GLN A 123 10.03 10.54 21.56
N ILE A 124 9.14 11.54 21.67
CA ILE A 124 8.40 11.81 22.90
C ILE A 124 7.47 10.64 23.20
N PHE A 125 6.75 10.11 22.21
CA PHE A 125 5.89 8.93 22.37
C PHE A 125 6.70 7.72 22.88
N GLU A 126 7.87 7.44 22.29
CA GLU A 126 8.75 6.37 22.76
C GLU A 126 9.13 6.56 24.23
N LYS A 127 9.54 7.77 24.63
CA LYS A 127 9.90 8.07 26.02
C LYS A 127 8.71 7.93 26.96
N GLU A 128 7.55 8.49 26.62
CA GLU A 128 6.33 8.39 27.45
C GLU A 128 5.91 6.93 27.65
N HIS A 129 5.91 6.15 26.56
CA HIS A 129 5.44 4.76 26.56
C HIS A 129 6.39 3.79 27.27
N PHE A 130 7.72 3.96 27.14
CA PHE A 130 8.70 3.06 27.75
C PHE A 130 9.30 3.56 29.07
N GLU A 131 9.20 4.87 29.38
CA GLU A 131 9.77 5.49 30.60
C GLU A 131 8.68 5.94 31.59
N LYS A 132 7.39 5.66 31.31
CA LYS A 132 6.22 5.92 32.17
C LYS A 132 6.09 7.39 32.60
N ARG A 133 6.15 8.34 31.67
CA ARG A 133 5.77 9.75 31.92
C ARG A 133 4.50 10.11 31.15
N THR A 134 3.63 10.86 31.83
CA THR A 134 2.23 11.17 31.48
C THR A 134 1.99 11.76 30.09
N ALA A 135 0.97 11.22 29.43
CA ALA A 135 0.49 11.46 28.07
C ALA A 135 0.26 12.94 27.68
N LYS A 136 1.01 13.43 26.69
CA LYS A 136 0.60 14.59 25.88
C LYS A 136 0.82 14.42 24.35
N THR A 137 1.30 13.27 23.89
CA THR A 137 1.89 13.16 22.52
C THR A 137 0.95 12.60 21.44
N ALA A 138 -0.18 12.02 21.82
CA ALA A 138 -1.17 11.40 20.92
C ALA A 138 -1.68 12.35 19.80
N THR A 139 -1.69 13.67 20.04
CA THR A 139 -2.33 14.63 19.12
C THR A 139 -1.50 14.92 17.86
N ILE A 140 -0.17 14.86 17.90
CA ILE A 140 0.69 15.21 16.75
C ILE A 140 0.79 14.04 15.76
N LEU A 141 0.93 12.80 16.25
CA LEU A 141 1.02 11.61 15.41
C LEU A 141 -0.29 11.30 14.67
N ARG A 142 -1.44 11.71 15.23
CA ARG A 142 -2.73 11.63 14.53
C ARG A 142 -2.78 12.47 13.26
N LYS A 143 -1.98 13.54 13.16
CA LYS A 143 -1.94 14.42 11.97
C LYS A 143 -1.33 13.70 10.75
N LEU A 144 -0.52 12.67 10.99
CA LEU A 144 0.07 11.79 9.96
C LEU A 144 -0.99 10.88 9.29
N VAL A 145 -2.14 10.68 9.93
CA VAL A 145 -3.28 9.91 9.37
C VAL A 145 -4.04 10.72 8.31
N ALA A 146 -3.90 12.04 8.32
CA ALA A 146 -4.54 12.93 7.36
C ALA A 146 -3.75 13.00 6.04
N LEU A 147 -3.77 11.92 5.26
CA LEU A 147 -3.58 11.95 3.80
C LEU A 147 -4.78 12.67 3.14
N GLU A 148 -5.13 13.85 3.65
CA GLU A 148 -6.37 14.61 3.35
C GLU A 148 -6.45 15.07 1.88
N GLY A 149 -5.35 15.01 1.13
CA GLY A 149 -5.34 15.43 -0.27
C GLY A 149 -5.76 14.38 -1.31
N THR A 150 -5.92 13.10 -0.95
CA THR A 150 -6.00 12.03 -1.99
C THR A 150 -7.25 11.16 -1.96
N VAL A 151 -8.10 11.23 -0.94
CA VAL A 151 -9.28 10.33 -0.86
C VAL A 151 -10.42 10.81 -1.75
N GLU A 152 -10.75 12.11 -1.77
CA GLU A 152 -11.78 12.67 -2.67
C GLU A 152 -11.38 12.56 -4.16
N GLU A 153 -10.20 13.06 -4.53
CA GLU A 153 -9.72 13.07 -5.93
C GLU A 153 -9.64 11.63 -6.51
N ARG A 154 -9.37 10.63 -5.66
CA ARG A 154 -9.32 9.22 -6.08
C ARG A 154 -10.68 8.52 -6.07
N ALA A 155 -11.62 8.95 -5.24
CA ALA A 155 -13.01 8.49 -5.32
C ALA A 155 -13.64 8.97 -6.64
N GLU A 156 -13.34 10.21 -7.04
CA GLU A 156 -13.74 10.76 -8.34
C GLU A 156 -13.09 10.01 -9.51
N ARG A 157 -11.80 9.68 -9.42
CA ARG A 157 -11.11 8.90 -10.46
C ARG A 157 -11.68 7.50 -10.63
N ARG A 158 -11.94 6.77 -9.53
CA ARG A 158 -12.59 5.45 -9.57
C ARG A 158 -14.01 5.52 -10.15
N ASN A 159 -14.79 6.50 -9.73
CA ASN A 159 -16.14 6.70 -10.24
C ASN A 159 -16.12 7.04 -11.74
N SER A 160 -15.12 7.81 -12.21
CA SER A 160 -14.94 8.10 -13.63
C SER A 160 -14.59 6.86 -14.45
N GLU A 161 -13.71 5.99 -13.94
CA GLU A 161 -13.31 4.74 -14.60
C GLU A 161 -14.49 3.75 -14.66
N GLU A 162 -15.25 3.57 -13.58
CA GLU A 162 -16.47 2.75 -13.58
C GLU A 162 -17.52 3.29 -14.55
N LYS A 163 -17.73 4.61 -14.59
CA LYS A 163 -18.65 5.25 -15.53
C LYS A 163 -18.25 4.98 -16.99
N THR A 164 -16.96 5.05 -17.32
CA THR A 164 -16.50 4.76 -18.69
C THR A 164 -16.73 3.30 -19.09
N ARG A 165 -16.44 2.33 -18.21
CA ARG A 165 -16.70 0.91 -18.48
C ARG A 165 -18.19 0.63 -18.68
N MET A 166 -19.03 1.23 -17.84
CA MET A 166 -20.48 1.08 -17.93
C MET A 166 -21.04 1.69 -19.22
N LEU A 167 -20.47 2.81 -19.68
CA LEU A 167 -20.83 3.43 -20.97
C LEU A 167 -20.48 2.53 -22.15
N GLU A 168 -19.32 1.88 -22.10
CA GLU A 168 -18.85 0.99 -23.16
C GLU A 168 -19.69 -0.29 -23.23
N GLU A 169 -20.06 -0.86 -22.09
CA GLU A 169 -20.96 -2.01 -22.00
C GLU A 169 -22.39 -1.68 -22.49
N LEU A 170 -22.90 -0.48 -22.19
CA LEU A 170 -24.17 0.00 -22.75
C LEU A 170 -24.11 0.13 -24.27
N ASN A 171 -23.01 0.64 -24.82
CA ASN A 171 -22.84 0.82 -26.26
C ASN A 171 -22.76 -0.53 -27.01
N ILE A 172 -22.13 -1.54 -26.39
CA ILE A 172 -22.14 -2.92 -26.92
C ILE A 172 -23.56 -3.48 -26.92
N ARG A 173 -24.30 -3.36 -25.81
CA ARG A 173 -25.69 -3.81 -25.72
C ARG A 173 -26.63 -3.10 -26.68
N GLU A 174 -26.44 -1.81 -26.93
CA GLU A 174 -27.22 -1.06 -27.91
C GLU A 174 -27.00 -1.60 -29.33
N LYS A 175 -25.76 -1.92 -29.70
CA LYS A 175 -25.45 -2.55 -31.00
C LYS A 175 -26.10 -3.93 -31.12
N GLU A 176 -26.00 -4.76 -30.09
CA GLU A 176 -26.64 -6.08 -30.05
C GLU A 176 -28.17 -5.96 -30.21
N MET A 177 -28.81 -5.02 -29.51
CA MET A 177 -30.24 -4.77 -29.66
C MET A 177 -30.60 -4.25 -31.06
N ALA A 178 -29.77 -3.40 -31.66
CA ALA A 178 -30.00 -2.92 -33.02
C ALA A 178 -29.91 -4.05 -34.05
N ASP A 179 -28.97 -4.97 -33.89
CA ASP A 179 -28.81 -6.12 -34.79
C ASP A 179 -29.93 -7.15 -34.60
N LEU A 180 -30.39 -7.38 -33.36
CA LEU A 180 -31.58 -8.20 -33.09
C LEU A 180 -32.84 -7.59 -33.72
N ARG A 181 -33.02 -6.27 -33.65
CA ARG A 181 -34.14 -5.58 -34.32
C ARG A 181 -34.08 -5.73 -35.84
N ARG A 182 -32.90 -5.59 -36.45
CA ARG A 182 -32.73 -5.80 -37.91
C ARG A 182 -33.07 -7.23 -38.33
N LYS A 183 -32.62 -8.23 -37.56
CA LYS A 183 -32.96 -9.63 -37.81
C LYS A 183 -34.47 -9.88 -37.70
N SER A 184 -35.09 -9.39 -36.61
CA SER A 184 -36.53 -9.50 -36.43
C SER A 184 -37.32 -8.85 -37.56
N GLU A 185 -36.90 -7.67 -38.04
CA GLU A 185 -37.56 -7.01 -39.17
C GLU A 185 -37.40 -7.79 -40.47
N ALA A 186 -36.20 -8.34 -40.73
CA ALA A 186 -35.95 -9.19 -41.89
C ALA A 186 -36.79 -10.47 -41.86
N ASP A 187 -36.95 -11.08 -40.69
CA ASP A 187 -37.79 -12.26 -40.51
C ASP A 187 -39.27 -11.94 -40.77
N ARG A 188 -39.77 -10.78 -40.31
CA ARG A 188 -41.14 -10.33 -40.60
C ARG A 188 -41.38 -10.05 -42.09
N VAL A 189 -40.41 -9.43 -42.77
CA VAL A 189 -40.49 -9.22 -44.23
C VAL A 189 -40.52 -10.55 -44.97
N ARG A 190 -39.70 -11.52 -44.55
CA ARG A 190 -39.66 -12.85 -45.15
C ARG A 190 -40.96 -13.63 -44.92
N GLU A 191 -41.54 -13.52 -43.73
CA GLU A 191 -42.85 -14.10 -43.41
C GLU A 191 -43.95 -13.49 -44.29
N GLN A 192 -43.96 -12.17 -44.48
CA GLN A 192 -44.93 -11.50 -45.35
C GLN A 192 -44.78 -11.93 -46.82
N GLN A 193 -43.55 -12.13 -47.30
CA GLN A 193 -43.31 -12.65 -48.66
C GLN A 193 -43.86 -14.06 -48.84
N LEU A 194 -43.64 -14.95 -47.87
CA LEU A 194 -44.18 -16.32 -47.90
C LEU A 194 -45.71 -16.34 -47.88
N LEU A 195 -46.35 -15.45 -47.11
CA LEU A 195 -47.81 -15.30 -47.10
C LEU A 195 -48.35 -14.88 -48.48
N ASN A 196 -47.71 -13.89 -49.11
CA ASN A 196 -48.10 -13.44 -50.46
C ASN A 196 -47.91 -14.54 -51.52
N GLU A 197 -46.83 -15.33 -51.42
CA GLU A 197 -46.60 -16.48 -52.29
C GLU A 197 -47.66 -17.56 -52.09
N LEU A 198 -48.06 -17.81 -50.85
CA LEU A 198 -49.11 -18.77 -50.52
C LEU A 198 -50.47 -18.34 -51.12
N GLU A 199 -50.85 -17.06 -50.95
CA GLU A 199 -52.06 -16.50 -51.57
C GLU A 199 -52.03 -16.63 -53.11
N SER A 200 -50.87 -16.38 -53.73
CA SER A 200 -50.68 -16.56 -55.17
C SER A 200 -50.84 -18.03 -55.62
N VAL A 201 -50.34 -18.98 -54.83
CA VAL A 201 -50.52 -20.41 -55.09
C VAL A 201 -51.98 -20.81 -54.93
N GLU A 202 -52.65 -20.38 -53.86
CA GLU A 202 -54.07 -20.65 -53.61
C GLU A 202 -54.95 -20.13 -54.76
N HIS A 203 -54.71 -18.90 -55.22
CA HIS A 203 -55.45 -18.32 -56.34
C HIS A 203 -55.27 -19.13 -57.64
N ARG A 204 -54.04 -19.57 -57.94
CA ARG A 204 -53.77 -20.44 -59.11
C ARG A 204 -54.49 -21.79 -58.99
N LEU A 205 -54.51 -22.36 -57.79
CA LEU A 205 -55.16 -23.64 -57.52
C LEU A 205 -56.69 -23.53 -57.66
N LEU A 206 -57.28 -22.41 -57.23
CA LEU A 206 -58.70 -22.10 -57.47
C LEU A 206 -59.00 -21.99 -58.97
N GLN A 207 -58.20 -21.23 -59.72
CA GLN A 207 -58.37 -21.09 -61.16
C GLN A 207 -58.26 -22.41 -61.92
N THR A 208 -57.41 -23.34 -61.44
CA THR A 208 -57.25 -24.66 -62.06
C THR A 208 -58.44 -25.56 -61.71
N LYS A 209 -59.03 -25.42 -60.52
CA LYS A 209 -60.27 -26.12 -60.13
C LYS A 209 -61.50 -25.62 -60.88
N GLU A 210 -61.57 -24.36 -61.28
CA GLU A 210 -62.66 -23.80 -62.08
C GLU A 210 -62.59 -24.19 -63.57
N GLN A 211 -61.44 -24.72 -64.03
CA GLN A 211 -61.21 -25.15 -65.41
C GLN A 211 -61.39 -26.67 -65.64
N VAL A 212 -61.77 -27.43 -64.61
CA VAL A 212 -62.06 -28.88 -64.64
C VAL A 212 -63.53 -29.11 -64.35
#